data_AF-A0A6A8A5E7-F1
#
_entry.id   AF-A0A6A8A5E7-F1
#
_cell.length_a   1.000
_cell.length_b   1.000
_cell.length_c   1.000
_cell.angle_alpha   90.00
_cell.angle_beta   90.00
_cell.angle_gamma   90.00
#
_symmetry.space_group_name_H-M   'P 1'
#
loop_
_entity.id
_entity.type
_entity.pdbx_description
1 polymer ?
#
loop_
_entity_poly.entity_id
_entity_poly.type
_entity_poly.pdbx_seq_one_letter_code
_entity_poly.pdbx_strand_id
1 'polypeptide(L)' 'MDDDERRELADGAQRAVFNTAIRALVDHASAADPELGTRITSDIETYITKLAQQSETDRYFAERLRESVAVLLRPPED' A
#
# COMPACT_ATOMS: atom_id res chain seq x y z
N MET A 1 -19.25 -12.89 -18.71
CA MET A 1 -18.71 -11.72 -18.01
C MET A 1 -19.81 -10.71 -17.89
N ASP A 2 -20.36 -10.59 -16.70
CA ASP A 2 -21.33 -9.56 -16.37
C ASP A 2 -20.63 -8.20 -16.19
N ASP A 3 -21.43 -7.14 -16.02
CA ASP A 3 -20.90 -5.79 -15.90
C ASP A 3 -20.14 -5.56 -14.58
N ASP A 4 -20.46 -6.34 -13.53
CA ASP A 4 -19.76 -6.31 -12.25
C ASP A 4 -18.37 -6.95 -12.37
N GLU A 5 -18.24 -8.13 -12.98
CA GLU A 5 -16.96 -8.78 -13.27
C GLU A 5 -16.05 -7.90 -14.14
N ARG A 6 -16.62 -7.20 -15.14
CA ARG A 6 -15.85 -6.25 -15.97
C ARG A 6 -15.31 -5.10 -15.15
N ARG A 7 -16.10 -4.58 -14.21
CA ARG A 7 -15.70 -3.48 -13.34
C ARG A 7 -14.61 -3.92 -12.37
N GLU A 8 -14.77 -5.08 -11.74
CA GLU A 8 -13.75 -5.65 -10.86
C GLU A 8 -12.42 -5.89 -11.58
N LEU A 9 -12.46 -6.37 -12.83
CA LEU A 9 -11.27 -6.53 -13.66
C LEU A 9 -10.60 -5.20 -14.02
N ALA A 10 -11.39 -4.19 -14.36
CA ALA A 10 -10.87 -2.86 -14.65
C ALA A 10 -10.21 -2.24 -13.41
N ASP A 11 -10.86 -2.34 -12.25
CA ASP A 11 -10.33 -1.87 -10.96
C ASP A 11 -9.05 -2.64 -10.57
N GLY A 12 -9.04 -3.95 -10.79
CA GLY A 12 -7.86 -4.81 -10.58
C GLY A 12 -6.68 -4.44 -11.48
N ALA A 13 -6.94 -4.20 -12.77
CA ALA A 13 -5.91 -3.78 -13.73
C ALA A 13 -5.35 -2.40 -13.36
N GLN A 14 -6.22 -1.44 -13.01
CA GLN A 14 -5.81 -0.12 -12.57
C GLN A 14 -4.94 -0.20 -11.31
N ARG A 15 -5.34 -1.02 -10.32
CA ARG A 15 -4.57 -1.23 -9.10
C ARG A 15 -3.20 -1.86 -9.38
N ALA A 16 -3.12 -2.83 -10.30
CA ALA A 16 -1.85 -3.45 -10.69
C ALA A 16 -0.88 -2.43 -11.33
N VAL A 17 -1.38 -1.57 -12.21
CA VAL A 17 -0.58 -0.49 -12.83
C VAL A 17 -0.05 0.48 -11.77
N PHE A 18 -0.91 0.94 -10.86
CA PHE A 18 -0.48 1.86 -9.80
C PHE A 18 0.53 1.24 -8.85
N ASN A 19 0.30 0.01 -8.39
CA ASN A 19 1.24 -0.69 -7.51
C ASN A 19 2.61 -0.85 -8.17
N THR A 20 2.64 -1.20 -9.46
CA THR A 20 3.89 -1.34 -10.22
C THR A 20 4.63 -0.01 -10.36
N ALA A 21 3.92 1.05 -10.74
CA ALA A 21 4.50 2.37 -10.90
C ALA A 21 5.03 2.93 -9.57
N ILE A 22 4.27 2.82 -8.49
CA ILE A 22 4.69 3.28 -7.16
C ILE A 22 5.91 2.48 -6.68
N ARG A 23 5.92 1.16 -6.86
CA ARG A 23 7.06 0.32 -6.46
C ARG A 23 8.33 0.73 -7.19
N ALA A 24 8.27 0.93 -8.52
CA ALA A 24 9.42 1.41 -9.28
C ALA A 24 9.94 2.77 -8.79
N LEU A 25 9.04 3.68 -8.39
CA LEU A 25 9.42 4.98 -7.82
C LEU A 25 10.05 4.82 -6.43
N VAL A 26 9.51 3.94 -5.59
CA VAL A 26 10.06 3.62 -4.26
C VAL A 26 11.44 3.00 -4.40
N ASP A 27 11.62 2.04 -5.31
CA ASP A 27 12.91 1.39 -5.57
C ASP A 27 13.94 2.41 -6.04
N HIS A 28 13.56 3.28 -6.99
CA HIS A 28 14.43 4.34 -7.49
C HIS A 28 14.83 5.32 -6.38
N ALA A 29 13.88 5.76 -5.57
CA ALA A 29 14.14 6.70 -4.48
C ALA A 29 14.95 6.05 -3.34
N SER A 30 14.73 4.76 -3.07
CA SER A 30 15.48 4.02 -2.05
C SER A 30 16.97 3.87 -2.40
N ALA A 31 17.33 3.92 -3.68
CA ALA A 31 18.74 3.94 -4.09
C ALA A 31 19.48 5.21 -3.64
N ALA A 32 18.78 6.35 -3.58
CA ALA A 32 19.33 7.61 -3.08
C ALA A 32 19.14 7.77 -1.57
N ASP A 33 18.10 7.14 -1.01
CA ASP A 33 17.71 7.28 0.38
C ASP A 33 17.24 5.94 0.97
N PRO A 34 18.18 5.14 1.52
CA PRO A 34 17.88 3.80 2.05
C PRO A 34 16.88 3.79 3.22
N GLU A 35 16.67 4.92 3.90
CA GLU A 35 15.75 5.04 5.04
C GLU A 35 14.32 5.41 4.61
N LEU A 36 14.07 5.63 3.33
CA LEU A 36 12.75 6.00 2.80
C LEU A 36 11.66 5.01 3.20
N GLY A 37 11.89 3.70 3.01
CA GLY A 37 10.91 2.67 3.39
C GLY A 37 10.55 2.72 4.87
N THR A 38 11.55 2.89 5.74
CA THR A 38 11.35 2.99 7.20
C THR A 38 10.53 4.22 7.57
N ARG A 39 10.80 5.38 6.94
CA ARG A 39 10.02 6.60 7.18
C ARG A 39 8.58 6.47 6.71
N ILE A 40 8.33 5.89 5.53
CA ILE A 40 6.98 5.62 5.04
C ILE A 40 6.21 4.73 6.03
N THR A 41 6.81 3.65 6.50
CA THR A 41 6.19 2.77 7.50
C THR A 41 5.90 3.51 8.81
N SER A 42 6.85 4.31 9.30
CA SER A 42 6.70 5.07 10.54
C SER A 42 5.58 6.11 10.47
N ASP A 43 5.47 6.84 9.37
CA ASP A 43 4.41 7.85 9.17
C ASP A 43 3.02 7.20 9.16
N ILE A 44 2.92 5.98 8.60
CA ILE A 44 1.67 5.24 8.52
C ILE A 44 1.28 4.65 9.87
N GLU A 45 2.22 4.11 10.64
CA GLU A 45 1.93 3.69 12.02
C GLU A 45 1.55 4.88 12.91
N THR A 46 2.17 6.05 12.69
CA THR A 46 1.79 7.29 13.37
C THR A 46 0.35 7.68 13.02
N TYR A 47 -0.04 7.58 11.75
CA TYR A 47 -1.41 7.82 11.30
C TYR A 47 -2.41 6.82 11.89
N ILE A 48 -2.07 5.53 11.88
CA ILE A 48 -2.88 4.45 12.49
C ILE A 48 -3.09 4.67 14.00
N THR A 49 -2.06 5.16 14.70
CA THR A 49 -2.16 5.45 16.14
C THR A 49 -3.12 6.61 16.40
N LYS A 50 -3.15 7.61 15.51
CA LYS A 50 -4.10 8.74 15.59
C LYS A 50 -5.54 8.35 15.32
N LEU A 51 -5.79 7.26 14.61
CA LEU A 51 -7.14 6.82 14.24
C LEU A 51 -8.00 6.37 15.42
N ALA A 52 -7.48 6.33 16.66
CA ALA A 52 -8.22 5.92 17.87
C ALA A 52 -9.06 4.67 17.57
N GLN A 53 -8.38 3.50 17.48
CA GLN A 53 -8.88 2.19 17.06
C GLN A 53 -10.01 1.62 17.94
N GLN A 54 -11.08 2.39 18.10
CA GLN A 54 -12.20 2.16 19.00
C GLN A 54 -13.26 1.30 18.33
N SER A 55 -13.36 1.34 17.00
CA SER A 55 -14.25 0.47 16.23
C SER A 55 -13.50 -0.66 15.52
N GLU A 56 -14.23 -1.73 15.20
CA GLU A 56 -13.74 -2.83 14.36
C GLU A 56 -13.37 -2.36 12.94
N THR A 57 -14.13 -1.39 12.40
CA THR A 57 -13.85 -0.76 11.12
C THR A 57 -12.49 -0.05 11.12
N ASP A 58 -12.14 0.66 12.19
CA ASP A 58 -10.85 1.36 12.30
C ASP A 58 -9.69 0.37 12.34
N ARG A 59 -9.87 -0.77 13.04
CA ARG A 59 -8.87 -1.84 13.10
C ARG A 59 -8.66 -2.49 11.73
N TYR A 60 -9.76 -2.82 11.05
CA TYR A 60 -9.71 -3.37 9.70
C TYR A 60 -9.02 -2.40 8.73
N PHE A 61 -9.35 -1.11 8.79
CA PHE A 61 -8.72 -0.09 7.97
C PHE A 61 -7.22 0.02 8.26
N ALA A 62 -6.81 0.00 9.54
CA ALA A 62 -5.42 0.02 9.95
C ALA A 62 -4.64 -1.21 9.43
N GLU A 63 -5.23 -2.41 9.52
CA GLU A 63 -4.64 -3.63 8.96
C GLU A 63 -4.45 -3.52 7.44
N ARG A 64 -5.46 -3.01 6.72
CA ARG A 64 -5.39 -2.82 5.26
C ARG A 64 -4.36 -1.78 4.84
N LEU A 65 -4.15 -0.75 5.65
CA LEU A 65 -3.07 0.22 5.46
C LEU A 65 -1.71 -0.46 5.56
N ARG A 66 -1.48 -1.27 6.61
CA ARG A 66 -0.22 -2.00 6.81
C ARG A 66 0.06 -2.96 5.67
N GLU A 67 -0.93 -3.78 5.27
CA GLU A 67 -0.80 -4.71 4.14
C GLU A 67 -0.46 -3.99 2.85
N SER A 68 -1.14 -2.86 2.56
CA SER A 68 -0.89 -2.09 1.35
C SER A 68 0.53 -1.53 1.31
N VAL A 69 1.04 -1.03 2.43
CA VAL A 69 2.42 -0.52 2.53
C VAL A 69 3.43 -1.64 2.37
N ALA A 70 3.18 -2.80 3.00
CA ALA A 70 4.05 -3.96 2.88
C ALA A 70 4.17 -4.41 1.42
N VAL A 71 3.09 -4.36 0.63
CA VAL A 71 3.12 -4.68 -0.80
C VAL A 71 3.99 -3.69 -1.59
N LEU A 72 3.92 -2.40 -1.26
CA LEU A 72 4.67 -1.36 -1.99
C LEU A 72 6.15 -1.31 -1.62
N LEU A 73 6.49 -1.68 -0.38
CA LEU A 73 7.87 -1.66 0.14
C LEU A 73 8.57 -3.01 0.02
N ARG A 74 7.87 -4.08 -0.40
CA ARG A 74 8.49 -5.39 -0.58
C ARG A 74 9.57 -5.27 -1.66
N PRO A 75 10.82 -5.72 -1.42
CA PRO A 75 11.80 -5.84 -2.49
C PRO A 75 11.25 -6.78 -3.58
N PRO A 76 11.58 -6.56 -4.87
CA PRO A 76 11.18 -7.49 -5.93
C PRO A 76 11.59 -8.92 -5.54
N GLU A 77 10.66 -9.87 -5.66
CA GLU A 77 11.01 -11.29 -5.57
C GLU A 77 11.75 -11.59 -6.88
N ASP A 78 13.04 -11.97 -6.77
CA ASP A 78 13.93 -12.35 -7.88
C ASP A 78 13.33 -13.47 -8.76
#